data_AF-A0A382T6L2-F1
#
_entry.id   AF-A0A382T6L2-F1
#
_cell.length_a   1.000
_cell.length_b   1.000
_cell.length_c   1.000
_cell.angle_alpha   90.00
_cell.angle_beta   90.00
_cell.angle_gamma   90.00
#
_symmetry.space_group_name_H-M   'P 1'
#
loop_
_entity.id
_entity.type
_entity.pdbx_description
1 polymer ?
#
loop_
_entity_poly.entity_id
_entity_poly.type
_entity_poly.pdbx_seq_one_letter_code
_entity_poly.pdbx_strand_id
1 'polypeptide(L)' 'MTKKLVTFRPETNVLEAIDILLKNKISGAPVLDENGNIIGVLSEIDC' A
#
# COMPACT_ATOMS: atom_id res chain seq x y z
N MET A 1 0.09 7.99 19.84
CA MET A 1 -0.25 6.60 19.45
C MET A 1 0.08 6.42 17.99
N THR A 2 0.83 5.37 17.63
CA THR A 2 1.16 5.08 16.23
C THR A 2 0.32 3.89 15.79
N LYS A 3 -0.54 4.09 14.77
CA LYS A 3 -1.33 3.00 14.18
C LYS A 3 -0.43 2.27 13.19
N LYS A 4 -0.44 0.93 13.20
CA LYS A 4 0.33 0.13 12.24
C LYS A 4 -0.25 0.37 10.84
N LEU A 5 0.51 1.01 9.97
CA LEU A 5 0.09 1.34 8.60
C LEU A 5 0.30 0.13 7.69
N VAL A 6 -0.67 -0.13 6.81
CA VAL A 6 -0.43 -0.95 5.64
C VAL A 6 0.46 -0.15 4.70
N THR A 7 1.52 -0.77 4.21
CA THR A 7 2.51 -0.18 3.29
C THR A 7 2.87 -1.25 2.27
N PHE A 8 3.23 -0.84 1.06
CA PHE A 8 3.64 -1.74 -0.01
C PHE A 8 5.06 -1.44 -0.47
N ARG A 9 5.63 -2.37 -1.25
CA ARG A 9 6.90 -2.17 -1.95
C ARG A 9 6.65 -1.98 -3.44
N PRO A 10 7.60 -1.37 -4.19
CA PRO A 10 7.46 -1.17 -5.63
C PRO A 10 7.34 -2.50 -6.40
N GLU A 11 7.90 -3.58 -5.83
CA GLU A 11 7.85 -4.93 -6.38
C GLU A 11 6.59 -5.72 -5.93
N THR A 12 5.76 -5.15 -5.05
CA THR A 12 4.52 -5.80 -4.62
C THR A 12 3.58 -5.96 -5.82
N ASN A 13 3.04 -7.17 -6.00
CA ASN A 13 2.07 -7.42 -7.05
C ASN A 13 0.81 -6.58 -6.82
N VAL A 14 0.37 -5.84 -7.85
CA VAL A 14 -0.78 -4.92 -7.74
C VAL A 14 -2.06 -5.64 -7.32
N LEU A 15 -2.31 -6.85 -7.81
CA LEU A 15 -3.52 -7.62 -7.45
C LEU A 15 -3.51 -8.05 -5.99
N GLU A 16 -2.35 -8.46 -5.47
CA GLU A 16 -2.18 -8.79 -4.06
C GLU A 16 -2.38 -7.56 -3.17
N ALA A 17 -1.82 -6.42 -3.59
CA ALA A 17 -1.97 -5.16 -2.87
C ALA A 17 -3.43 -4.69 -2.81
N ILE A 18 -4.19 -4.81 -3.91
CA ILE A 18 -5.63 -4.51 -3.95
C ILE A 18 -6.41 -5.45 -3.02
N ASP A 19 -6.12 -6.75 -3.02
CA ASP A 19 -6.78 -7.70 -2.12
C ASP A 19 -6.52 -7.34 -0.64
N ILE A 20 -5.30 -6.92 -0.31
CA ILE A 20 -4.96 -6.43 1.04
C ILE A 20 -5.74 -5.15 1.37
N LEU A 21 -5.83 -4.19 0.45
CA LEU A 21 -6.59 -2.95 0.65
C LEU A 21 -8.07 -3.24 0.94
N LEU A 22 -8.70 -4.08 0.12
CA LEU A 22 -10.10 -4.47 0.26
C LEU A 22 -10.36 -5.23 1.57
N LYS A 23 -9.50 -6.21 1.90
CA LYS A 23 -9.61 -6.99 3.16
C LYS A 23 -9.50 -6.10 4.40
N ASN A 24 -8.64 -5.08 4.36
CA ASN A 24 -8.46 -4.16 5.46
C ASN A 24 -9.44 -2.99 5.45
N LYS A 25 -10.29 -2.86 4.41
CA LYS A 25 -11.20 -1.73 4.18
C LYS A 25 -10.47 -0.39 4.17
N ILE A 26 -9.33 -0.35 3.49
CA ILE A 26 -8.48 0.84 3.33
C ILE A 26 -8.47 1.22 1.85
N SER A 27 -8.74 2.49 1.54
CA SER A 27 -8.82 2.96 0.15
C SER A 27 -7.48 3.15 -0.55
N GLY A 28 -6.38 3.18 0.21
CA GLY A 28 -5.03 3.21 -0.35
C GLY A 28 -3.96 3.18 0.72
N ALA A 29 -2.74 2.86 0.30
CA ALA A 29 -1.57 2.76 1.15
C ALA A 29 -0.32 3.28 0.45
N PRO A 30 0.63 3.87 1.20
CA PRO A 30 1.89 4.34 0.64
C PRO A 30 2.78 3.17 0.18
N VAL A 31 3.51 3.41 -0.90
CA VAL A 31 4.56 2.53 -1.41
C VAL A 31 5.90 3.08 -0.92
N LEU A 32 6.67 2.24 -0.23
CA LEU A 32 7.95 2.60 0.37
C LEU A 32 9.11 1.96 -0.39
N ASP A 33 10.22 2.67 -0.54
CA ASP A 33 11.50 2.07 -0.99
C ASP A 33 12.18 1.26 0.12
N GLU A 34 13.34 0.67 -0.19
CA GLU A 34 14.11 -0.13 0.77
C GLU A 34 14.63 0.65 1.99
N ASN A 35 14.75 1.98 1.86
CA ASN A 35 15.18 2.88 2.91
C ASN A 35 14.00 3.39 3.76
N GLY A 36 12.77 2.99 3.41
CA GLY A 36 11.54 3.42 4.08
C GLY A 36 11.01 4.78 3.61
N ASN A 37 11.53 5.33 2.51
CA ASN A 37 11.02 6.57 1.93
C ASN A 37 9.73 6.30 1.15
N ILE A 38 8.75 7.20 1.24
CA ILE A 38 7.54 7.13 0.42
C ILE A 38 7.90 7.52 -1.01
N ILE A 39 7.70 6.60 -1.94
CA ILE A 39 7.92 6.85 -3.37
C ILE A 39 6.62 6.92 -4.18
N GLY A 40 5.48 6.59 -3.56
CA GLY A 40 4.19 6.60 -4.22
C GLY A 40 3.04 6.23 -3.29
N VAL A 41 1.84 6.19 -3.85
CA VAL A 41 0.62 5.74 -3.18
C VAL A 41 -0.09 4.80 -4.14
N LEU A 42 -0.57 3.68 -3.61
CA LEU A 42 -1.46 2.76 -4.33
C LEU A 42 -2.85 2.85 -3.73
N SER A 43 -3.87 3.07 -4.56
CA SER A 43 -5.27 3.16 -4.17
C SER A 43 -6.13 2.12 -4.89
N GLU A 44 -7.31 1.86 -4.36
CA GLU A 44 -8.31 0.98 -5.00
C GLU A 44 -8.83 1.52 -6.34
N ILE A 45 -8.52 2.78 -6.68
CA ILE A 45 -8.99 3.49 -7.87
C ILE A 45 -7.94 3.45 -9.01
N ASP A 46 -6.72 2.99 -8.73
CA ASP A 46 -5.63 2.93 -9.73
C ASP A 46 -5.79 1.79 -10.77
N CYS A 47 -6.93 1.08 -10.77
CA CYS A 47 -7.23 -0.05 -11.65
C CYS A 47 -8.51 0.15 -12.47
#